data_AF-A0A926B317-F1
#
_entry.id   AF-A0A926B317-F1
#
_cell.length_a   1.000
_cell.length_b   1.000
_cell.length_c   1.000
_cell.angle_alpha   90.00
_cell.angle_beta   90.00
_cell.angle_gamma   90.00
#
_symmetry.space_group_name_H-M   'P 1'
#
loop_
_entity.id
_entity.type
_entity.pdbx_description
1 polymer ?
#
loop_
_entity_poly.entity_id
_entity_poly.type
_entity_poly.pdbx_seq_one_letter_code
_entity_poly.pdbx_strand_id
1 'polypeptide(L)' 'MSRILTYREALREGLDEELARDPNVVLMGEEVAQYNGAYKVTEGLWKKWGDKRVVDTPIS' A
#
# COMPACT_ATOMS: atom_id res chain seq x y z
N MET A 1 -2.29 26.68 5.02
CA MET A 1 -1.71 25.90 6.14
C MET A 1 -1.03 24.67 5.55
N SER A 2 0.10 24.23 6.09
CA SER A 2 0.74 22.97 5.68
C SER A 2 -0.09 21.77 6.15
N ARG A 3 -0.14 20.70 5.34
CA ARG A 3 -0.73 19.42 5.76
C ARG A 3 0.19 18.76 6.79
N ILE A 4 -0.38 18.28 7.89
CA ILE A 4 0.32 17.46 8.89
C ILE A 4 -0.09 16.01 8.63
N LEU A 5 0.89 15.15 8.37
CA LEU A 5 0.71 13.72 8.15
C LEU A 5 1.58 12.93 9.14
N THR A 6 1.09 11.79 9.59
CA THR A 6 1.95 10.77 10.19
C THR A 6 2.85 10.14 9.13
N TYR A 7 3.98 9.55 9.53
CA TYR A 7 4.83 8.82 8.59
C TYR A 7 4.09 7.69 7.85
N ARG A 8 3.16 7.02 8.54
CA ARG A 8 2.31 5.98 7.93
C ARG A 8 1.48 6.55 6.78
N GLU A 9 0.85 7.70 6.99
CA GLU A 9 0.03 8.34 5.97
C GLU A 9 0.89 8.84 4.80
N ALA A 10 2.04 9.46 5.08
CA ALA A 10 2.95 9.92 4.04
C ALA A 10 3.45 8.78 3.15
N LEU A 11 3.82 7.64 3.74
CA LEU A 11 4.22 6.45 2.98
C LEU A 11 3.05 5.87 2.18
N ARG A 12 1.86 5.78 2.78
CA ARG A 12 0.65 5.31 2.09
C ARG A 12 0.31 6.15 0.88
N GLU A 13 0.35 7.48 1.03
CA GLU A 13 0.07 8.42 -0.06
C GLU A 13 1.05 8.24 -1.21
N GLY A 14 2.36 8.18 -0.94
CA GLY A 14 3.36 7.94 -1.98
C GLY A 14 3.17 6.61 -2.72
N LEU A 15 2.81 5.54 -2.00
CA LEU A 15 2.50 4.25 -2.61
C LEU A 15 1.24 4.32 -3.49
N ASP A 16 0.20 5.00 -3.00
CA ASP A 16 -1.07 5.14 -3.74
C ASP A 16 -0.91 5.98 -5.02
N GLU A 17 -0.12 7.05 -4.95
CA GLU A 17 0.21 7.91 -6.08
C GLU A 17 0.96 7.14 -7.18
N GLU A 18 1.98 6.36 -6.83
CA GLU A 18 2.74 5.59 -7.81
C GLU A 18 1.94 4.38 -8.35
N LEU A 19 1.10 3.75 -7.53
CA LEU A 19 0.17 2.71 -8.00
C LEU A 19 -0.83 3.26 -9.03
N ALA A 20 -1.25 4.52 -8.88
CA ALA A 20 -2.10 5.21 -9.84
C ALA A 20 -1.35 5.66 -11.10
N ARG A 21 -0.10 6.11 -10.94
CA ARG A 21 0.71 6.69 -12.01
C ARG A 21 1.20 5.64 -13.02
N ASP A 22 1.65 4.48 -12.55
CA ASP A 22 2.26 3.46 -13.41
C ASP A 22 1.59 2.09 -13.20
N PRO A 23 0.99 1.49 -14.24
CA PRO A 23 0.34 0.17 -14.14
C PRO A 23 1.31 -0.98 -13.83
N ASN A 24 2.63 -0.78 -13.98
CA ASN A 24 3.65 -1.79 -13.70
C ASN A 24 4.09 -1.82 -12.22
N VAL A 25 3.77 -0.79 -11.44
CA VAL A 25 4.09 -0.77 -10.00
C VAL A 25 3.22 -1.78 -9.29
N VAL A 26 3.82 -2.66 -8.48
CA VAL A 26 3.12 -3.62 -7.63
C VAL A 26 3.69 -3.59 -6.23
N LEU A 27 2.86 -3.92 -5.25
CA LEU A 27 3.23 -4.08 -3.86
C LEU A 27 3.10 -5.55 -3.49
N MET A 28 4.19 -6.14 -2.99
CA MET A 28 4.23 -7.53 -2.56
C MET A 28 4.95 -7.62 -1.22
N GLY A 29 4.42 -8.44 -0.32
CA GLY A 29 5.02 -8.70 0.98
C GLY A 29 4.07 -9.44 1.91
N GLU A 30 4.55 -9.79 3.09
CA GLU A 30 3.73 -10.45 4.10
C GLU A 30 2.70 -9.46 4.67
N GLU A 31 1.44 -9.88 4.72
CA GLU A 31 0.32 -9.15 5.32
C GLU A 31 0.03 -7.76 4.70
N VAL A 32 0.62 -7.41 3.56
CA VAL A 32 0.48 -6.08 2.94
C VAL A 32 -0.89 -5.84 2.30
N ALA A 33 -1.64 -6.89 1.98
CA ALA A 33 -2.90 -6.81 1.26
C ALA A 33 -4.11 -6.84 2.19
N GLN A 34 -4.68 -8.03 2.46
CA GLN A 34 -5.96 -8.15 3.17
C GLN A 34 -5.86 -7.72 4.64
N TYR A 35 -4.67 -7.87 5.24
CA TYR A 35 -4.41 -7.44 6.61
C TYR A 35 -4.10 -5.93 6.73
N ASN A 36 -4.09 -5.19 5.61
CA ASN A 36 -3.79 -3.76 5.54
C ASN A 36 -2.35 -3.40 5.97
N GLY A 37 -1.42 -4.37 5.94
CA GLY A 37 -0.06 -4.22 6.42
C GLY A 37 0.04 -4.38 7.94
N ALA A 38 1.10 -5.03 8.40
CA ALA A 38 1.37 -5.25 9.83
C ALA A 38 1.31 -3.95 10.66
N TYR A 39 1.79 -2.83 10.09
CA TYR A 39 1.78 -1.50 10.71
C TYR A 39 0.79 -0.51 10.09
N LYS A 40 -0.16 -0.98 9.28
CA LYS A 40 -1.21 -0.17 8.62
C LYS A 40 -0.72 0.84 7.57
N VAL A 41 0.49 0.68 7.05
CA VAL A 41 1.02 1.54 5.96
C VAL A 41 0.25 1.35 4.66
N THR A 42 -0.23 0.14 4.39
CA THR A 42 -0.86 -0.22 3.10
C THR A 42 -2.39 -0.28 3.22
N GLU A 43 -2.93 0.29 4.30
CA GLU A 43 -4.36 0.25 4.61
C GLU A 43 -5.21 0.85 3.50
N GLY A 44 -6.16 0.05 3.02
CA GLY A 44 -7.09 0.43 1.95
C GLY A 44 -6.54 0.23 0.53
N LEU A 45 -5.23 0.02 0.34
CA LEU A 45 -4.63 -0.11 -0.98
C LEU A 45 -5.11 -1.38 -1.71
N TRP A 46 -5.19 -2.52 -1.01
CA TRP A 46 -5.72 -3.75 -1.60
C TRP A 46 -7.18 -3.60 -2.06
N LYS A 47 -8.02 -2.97 -1.24
CA LYS A 47 -9.42 -2.71 -1.61
C LYS A 47 -9.54 -1.81 -2.85
N LYS A 48 -8.59 -0.89 -3.05
CA LYS A 48 -8.56 0.05 -4.18
C LYS A 48 -7.99 -0.59 -5.47
N TRP A 49 -6.91 -1.37 -5.35
CA TRP A 49 -6.13 -1.82 -6.50
C TRP A 49 -6.20 -3.33 -6.79
N GLY A 50 -6.72 -4.13 -5.85
CA GLY A 50 -6.99 -5.55 -6.01
C GLY A 50 -5.77 -6.47 -6.03
N ASP A 51 -6.04 -7.77 -6.17
CA ASP A 51 -5.07 -8.86 -6.02
C ASP A 51 -3.94 -8.87 -7.06
N LYS A 52 -4.07 -8.10 -8.15
CA LYS A 52 -3.02 -7.99 -9.18
C LYS A 52 -1.97 -6.93 -8.86
N ARG A 53 -2.27 -6.03 -7.93
CA ARG A 53 -1.44 -4.84 -7.63
C ARG A 53 -0.92 -4.83 -6.21
N VAL A 54 -1.65 -5.44 -5.27
CA VAL A 54 -1.27 -5.56 -3.86
C VAL A 54 -1.42 -7.02 -3.44
N VAL A 55 -0.32 -7.71 -3.18
CA VAL A 55 -0.27 -9.18 -3.07
C VAL A 55 0.38 -9.61 -1.76
N ASP A 56 -0.34 -10.42 -0.98
CA ASP A 56 0.24 -11.09 0.20
C ASP A 56 1.20 -12.20 -0.26
N THR A 57 2.37 -12.28 0.40
CA THR A 57 3.39 -13.32 0.14
C THR A 57 3.59 -14.23 1.35
N PRO A 58 4.08 -15.47 1.17
CA PRO A 58 4.51 -16.33 2.27
C PRO A 58 5.73 -15.77 3.02
N ILE A 59 5.97 -16.30 4.21
CA ILE A 59 7.27 -16.21 4.91
C ILE A 59 8.19 -17.26 4.30
N SER A 60 9.35 -16.88 3.76
CA SER A 60 10.25 -17.79 3.01
C SER A 60 11.73 -17.43 3.15
#